data_AF-A0A953WPH9-F1
#
_entry.id   AF-A0A953WPH9-F1
#
_cell.length_a   1.000
_cell.length_b   1.000
_cell.length_c   1.000
_cell.angle_alpha   90.00
_cell.angle_beta   90.00
_cell.angle_gamma   90.00
#
_symmetry.space_group_name_H-M   'P 1'
#
loop_
_entity.id
_entity.type
_entity.pdbx_description
1 polymer ?
#
loop_
_entity_poly.entity_id
_entity_poly.type
_entity_poly.pdbx_seq_one_letter_code
_entity_poly.pdbx_strand_id
1 'polypeptide(L)' 'MAKPVAAADLPPVRGRYVERADMSAITWFRVGGPADVLFTPADEEDLSEFLKKTPKSVPVYPVGVGSNLLVRDGGFRGV' A
#
# COMPACT_ATOMS: atom_id res chain seq x y z
N MET A 1 -16.06 -2.61 8.27
CA MET A 1 -14.59 -2.63 8.03
C MET A 1 -14.38 -2.88 6.55
N ALA A 2 -13.39 -2.22 5.92
CA ALA A 2 -13.09 -2.46 4.51
C ALA A 2 -12.65 -3.92 4.29
N LYS A 3 -13.02 -4.50 3.14
CA LYS A 3 -12.63 -5.86 2.75
C LYS A 3 -11.10 -5.90 2.52
N PRO A 4 -10.41 -7.01 2.86
CA PRO A 4 -9.02 -7.21 2.44
C PRO A 4 -8.87 -7.03 0.94
N VAL A 5 -7.81 -6.33 0.53
CA VAL A 5 -7.43 -6.12 -0.87
C VAL A 5 -6.26 -7.03 -1.21
N ALA A 6 -6.35 -7.78 -2.31
CA ALA A 6 -5.23 -8.54 -2.87
C ALA A 6 -4.68 -7.83 -4.12
N ALA A 7 -3.46 -8.16 -4.54
CA ALA A 7 -2.87 -7.61 -5.76
C ALA A 7 -3.69 -7.98 -7.01
N ALA A 8 -4.39 -9.12 -6.98
CA ALA A 8 -5.32 -9.53 -8.03
C ALA A 8 -6.56 -8.64 -8.16
N ASP A 9 -6.90 -7.87 -7.12
CA ASP A 9 -8.01 -6.90 -7.13
C ASP A 9 -7.56 -5.52 -7.67
N LEU A 10 -6.27 -5.35 -7.98
CA LEU A 10 -5.66 -4.09 -8.39
C LEU A 10 -5.31 -4.07 -9.89
N PRO A 11 -5.15 -2.88 -10.49
CA PRO A 11 -4.69 -2.76 -11.87
C PRO A 11 -3.31 -3.39 -12.08
N PRO A 12 -3.00 -3.93 -13.28
CA PRO A 12 -1.64 -4.31 -13.61
C PRO A 12 -0.73 -3.07 -13.61
N VAL A 13 0.46 -3.20 -13.03
CA VAL A 13 1.47 -2.13 -12.91
C VAL A 13 2.82 -2.60 -13.44
N ARG A 14 3.68 -1.65 -13.81
CA ARG A 14 5.09 -1.94 -14.15
C ARG A 14 5.96 -2.03 -12.91
N GLY A 15 5.60 -1.30 -11.86
CA GLY A 15 6.21 -1.38 -10.55
C GLY A 15 5.91 -2.70 -9.85
N ARG A 16 6.02 -2.71 -8.52
CA ARG A 16 5.90 -3.93 -7.73
C ARG A 16 4.79 -3.82 -6.69
N TYR A 17 4.02 -4.91 -6.57
CA TYR A 17 3.18 -5.16 -5.41
C TYR A 17 3.86 -6.11 -4.44
N VAL A 18 3.70 -5.82 -3.15
CA VAL A 18 4.02 -6.72 -2.06
C VAL A 18 2.76 -6.88 -1.22
N GLU A 19 2.14 -8.05 -1.29
CA GLU A 19 1.01 -8.36 -0.42
C GLU A 19 1.48 -8.56 1.01
N ARG A 20 0.62 -8.19 1.98
CA ARG A 20 0.88 -8.36 3.41
C ARG A 20 2.21 -7.71 3.84
N ALA A 21 2.54 -6.56 3.26
CA ALA A 21 3.82 -5.90 3.49
C ALA A 21 3.98 -5.50 4.97
N ASP A 22 5.07 -5.95 5.59
CA ASP A 22 5.39 -5.64 6.98
C ASP A 22 5.81 -4.16 7.10
N MET A 23 4.94 -3.36 7.73
CA MET A 23 5.17 -1.92 7.89
C MET A 23 6.24 -1.61 8.94
N SER A 24 6.59 -2.56 9.81
CA SER A 24 7.72 -2.39 10.73
C SER A 24 9.06 -2.28 9.99
N ALA A 25 9.18 -2.85 8.78
CA ALA A 25 10.38 -2.72 7.95
C ALA A 25 10.48 -1.36 7.22
N ILE A 26 9.40 -0.56 7.22
CA ILE A 26 9.30 0.69 6.45
C ILE A 26 9.21 1.91 7.37
N THR A 27 8.48 1.81 8.48
CA THR A 27 8.29 2.93 9.39
C THR A 27 9.53 3.20 10.24
N TRP A 28 9.76 4.46 10.57
CA TRP A 28 10.90 4.87 11.41
C TRP A 28 10.85 4.26 12.81
N PHE A 29 9.66 4.13 13.39
CA PHE A 29 9.48 3.51 14.70
C PHE A 29 9.74 2.00 14.71
N ARG A 30 9.89 1.38 13.53
CA ARG A 30 10.08 -0.07 13.36
C ARG A 30 9.02 -0.92 14.04
N VAL A 31 7.78 -0.46 13.97
CA VAL A 31 6.60 -1.15 14.49
C VAL A 31 5.48 -1.13 13.46
N GLY A 32 4.47 -1.96 13.67
CA GLY A 32 3.25 -1.97 12.88
C GLY A 32 3.03 -3.23 12.06
N GLY A 33 1.76 -3.63 11.98
CA GLY A 33 1.31 -4.81 11.28
C GLY A 33 1.24 -4.64 9.76
N PRO A 34 0.76 -5.68 9.05
CA PRO A 34 0.82 -5.72 7.60
C PRO A 34 -0.14 -4.74 6.92
N ALA A 35 0.31 -4.06 5.87
CA ALA A 35 -0.58 -3.49 4.87
C ALA A 35 -1.18 -4.61 4.02
N ASP A 36 -2.41 -4.44 3.51
CA ASP A 36 -2.98 -5.41 2.56
C ASP A 36 -2.08 -5.56 1.32
N VAL A 37 -1.73 -4.44 0.68
CA VAL A 37 -0.75 -4.39 -0.42
C VAL A 37 0.14 -3.15 -0.25
N LEU A 38 1.43 -3.28 -0.49
CA LEU A 38 2.32 -2.15 -0.74
C LEU A 38 2.60 -2.05 -2.23
N PHE A 39 2.36 -0.89 -2.81
CA PHE A 39 2.72 -0.58 -4.18
C PHE A 39 3.96 0.33 -4.22
N THR A 40 4.99 -0.10 -4.96
CA THR A 40 6.11 0.76 -5.34
C THR A 40 6.03 1.01 -6.85
N PRO A 41 5.64 2.22 -7.30
CA PRO A 41 5.55 2.54 -8.72
C PRO A 41 6.94 2.54 -9.36
N ALA A 42 7.00 2.21 -10.65
CA ALA A 42 8.23 2.33 -11.42
C ALA A 42 8.61 3.80 -11.69
N ASP A 43 7.60 4.65 -11.90
CA ASP A 43 7.72 6.09 -12.19
C ASP A 43 6.35 6.79 -12.01
N GLU A 44 6.30 8.09 -12.33
CA GLU A 44 5.11 8.93 -12.21
C GLU A 44 3.94 8.47 -13.11
N GLU A 45 4.25 7.96 -14.30
CA GLU A 45 3.22 7.49 -15.24
C GLU A 45 2.58 6.20 -14.73
N ASP A 46 3.37 5.28 -14.18
CA ASP A 46 2.88 4.05 -13.52
C ASP A 46 1.97 4.40 -12.33
N LEU A 47 2.37 5.36 -11.49
CA LEU A 47 1.55 5.83 -10.38
C LEU A 47 0.24 6.48 -10.87
N SER A 48 0.32 7.33 -11.90
CA SER A 48 -0.85 8.01 -12.47
C SER A 48 -1.87 7.01 -13.03
N GLU A 49 -1.41 6.03 -13.80
CA GLU A 49 -2.27 4.98 -14.35
C GLU A 49 -2.87 4.08 -13.26
N PHE A 50 -2.09 3.73 -12.24
CA PHE A 50 -2.58 3.01 -11.07
C PHE A 50 -3.72 3.78 -10.38
N LEU A 51 -3.52 5.07 -10.06
CA LEU A 51 -4.51 5.88 -9.35
C LEU A 51 -5.81 6.08 -10.16
N LYS A 52 -5.72 6.18 -11.49
CA LYS A 52 -6.90 6.29 -12.37
C LYS A 52 -7.73 5.01 -12.39
N LYS A 53 -7.08 3.85 -12.40
CA LYS A 53 -7.72 2.54 -12.60
C LYS A 53 -8.09 1.85 -11.30
N THR A 54 -7.51 2.26 -10.17
CA THR A 54 -7.82 1.68 -8.86
C THR A 54 -9.28 1.94 -8.49
N PRO A 55 -10.05 0.91 -8.09
CA PRO A 55 -11.44 1.10 -7.69
C PRO A 55 -11.56 2.10 -6.54
N LYS A 56 -12.53 3.02 -6.61
CA LYS A 56 -12.77 4.05 -5.58
C LYS A 56 -13.07 3.48 -4.18
N SER A 57 -13.45 2.21 -4.10
CA SER A 57 -13.70 1.48 -2.85
C SER A 57 -12.41 1.03 -2.15
N VAL A 58 -11.28 1.01 -2.84
CA VAL A 58 -9.96 0.66 -2.30
C VAL A 58 -9.31 1.93 -1.73
N PRO A 59 -9.08 1.99 -0.41
CA PRO A 59 -8.33 3.10 0.19
C PRO A 59 -6.88 3.09 -0.31
N VAL A 60 -6.35 4.27 -0.61
CA VAL A 60 -4.94 4.46 -1.02
C VAL A 60 -4.27 5.43 -0.05
N TYR A 61 -3.12 5.05 0.49
CA TYR A 61 -2.36 5.83 1.47
C TYR A 61 -0.96 6.14 0.94
N PRO A 62 -0.71 7.37 0.46
CA PRO A 62 0.63 7.78 0.07
C PRO A 62 1.55 7.78 1.29
N VAL A 63 2.64 7.01 1.23
CA VAL A 63 3.66 6.94 2.29
C VAL A 63 5.03 7.24 1.68
N GLY A 64 5.77 8.14 2.32
CA GLY A 64 7.19 8.39 2.01
C GLY A 64 8.10 7.43 2.79
N VAL A 65 9.15 7.95 3.42
CA VAL A 65 10.08 7.14 4.23
C VAL A 65 9.54 6.73 5.61
N GLY A 66 8.24 6.90 5.87
CA GLY A 66 7.61 6.46 7.13
C GLY A 66 8.10 7.15 8.41
N SER A 67 8.69 8.35 8.34
CA SER A 67 9.30 9.05 9.48
C SER A 67 8.32 9.51 10.57
N ASN A 68 7.04 9.66 10.21
CA ASN A 68 5.99 10.09 11.11
C ASN A 68 4.71 9.25 10.95
N LEU A 69 4.87 7.95 10.74
CA LEU A 69 3.75 7.01 10.60
C LEU A 69 3.81 5.96 11.71
N LEU A 70 2.71 5.82 12.46
CA LEU A 70 2.50 4.76 13.43
C LEU A 70 1.41 3.82 12.93
N VAL A 71 1.81 2.65 12.45
CA VAL A 71 0.89 1.60 12.00
C VAL A 71 0.54 0.71 13.19
N ARG A 72 -0.75 0.39 13.34
CA ARG A 72 -1.22 -0.54 14.39
C ARG A 72 -0.72 -1.95 14.13
N ASP A 73 -0.55 -2.77 15.17
CA ASP A 73 -0.12 -4.17 15.03
C ASP A 73 -1.06 -5.03 14.18
N GLY A 74 -2.35 -4.66 14.13
CA GLY A 74 -3.34 -5.29 13.25
C GLY A 74 -3.22 -4.87 11.77
N GLY A 75 -2.30 -3.96 11.43
CA GLY A 75 -2.12 -3.45 10.08
C GLY A 75 -3.23 -2.50 9.62
N PHE A 76 -3.37 -2.36 8.31
CA PHE A 76 -4.44 -1.58 7.68
C PHE A 76 -4.88 -2.16 6.33
N ARG A 77 -6.08 -1.77 5.89
CA ARG A 77 -6.70 -2.23 4.64
C ARG A 77 -6.46 -1.24 3.52
N GLY A 78 -6.20 -1.72 2.31
CA GLY A 78 -5.93 -0.88 1.14
C GLY A 78 -4.49 -0.97 0.63
N VAL A 79 -4.08 0.06 -0.12
CA VAL A 79 -2.77 0.13 -0.79
C VAL A 79 -1.97 1.33 -0.29
#